data_AF-A0AAU2SJD8-F1
#
_entry.id   AF-A0AAU2SJD8-F1
#
_cell.length_a   1.000
_cell.length_b   1.000
_cell.length_c   1.000
_cell.angle_alpha   90.00
_cell.angle_beta   90.00
_cell.angle_gamma   90.00
#
_symmetry.space_group_name_H-M   'P 1'
#
loop_
_entity.id
_entity.type
_entity.pdbx_description
1 polymer ?
#
loop_
_entity_poly.entity_id
_entity_poly.type
_entity_poly.pdbx_seq_one_letter_code
_entity_poly.pdbx_strand_id
1 'polypeptide(L)'
;MDTVDPSVRRRQKRDRQVGNPAALRMGVFWFVLGAAGAFVLALPVSLWVDALRAISLNAPSGTHVSGVSVPLVVAGMVAGMLLVGLGLPVGAHHLDGYRAARGGGGWALAIGVAVFALGVAVASRGWVEADRVGWVVTDYEPPDPWGWGQWILYHADLWLPGLLVMLSMLLVWSAVRTQRRSAASAATRDRLLIEGLRTTGTISELRIHFLDGTFGACRWGITSAVREQSRSSAGRGAPRAPGGSSGAFGM
;
A
#
# COMPACT_ATOMS: atom_id res chain seq x y z
N MET A 1 8.68 -7.86 -39.12
CA MET A 1 8.58 -8.55 -37.81
C MET A 1 9.69 -8.00 -36.95
N ASP A 2 9.34 -7.22 -35.92
CA ASP A 2 10.32 -6.47 -35.12
C ASP A 2 10.87 -7.39 -34.02
N THR A 3 12.13 -7.82 -34.13
CA THR A 3 12.78 -8.80 -33.24
C THR A 3 13.38 -8.18 -31.99
N VAL A 4 13.07 -6.92 -31.71
CA VAL A 4 13.54 -6.23 -30.51
C VAL A 4 12.99 -6.90 -29.26
N ASP A 5 13.90 -7.33 -28.39
CA ASP A 5 13.56 -7.92 -27.09
C ASP A 5 12.54 -7.02 -26.36
N PRO A 6 11.37 -7.54 -25.95
CA PRO A 6 10.36 -6.78 -25.22
C PRO A 6 10.92 -6.11 -23.96
N SER A 7 12.00 -6.63 -23.37
CA SER A 7 12.67 -6.03 -22.22
C SER A 7 13.33 -4.68 -22.56
N VAL A 8 13.95 -4.58 -23.73
CA VAL A 8 14.62 -3.37 -24.24
C VAL A 8 13.58 -2.31 -24.59
N ARG A 9 12.48 -2.71 -25.25
CA ARG A 9 11.37 -1.81 -25.58
C ARG A 9 10.72 -1.22 -24.32
N ARG A 10 10.59 -2.01 -23.24
CA ARG A 10 10.09 -1.54 -21.94
C ARG A 10 11.04 -0.54 -21.28
N ARG A 11 12.36 -0.77 -21.35
CA ARG A 11 13.37 0.18 -20.83
C ARG A 11 13.32 1.51 -21.60
N GLN A 12 13.38 1.48 -22.93
CA GLN A 12 13.32 2.69 -23.75
C GLN A 12 12.04 3.50 -23.53
N LYS A 13 10.88 2.85 -23.41
CA LYS A 13 9.63 3.55 -23.11
C LYS A 13 9.68 4.24 -21.75
N ARG A 14 10.36 3.63 -20.77
CA ARG A 14 10.51 4.17 -19.42
C ARG A 14 11.47 5.35 -19.40
N ASP A 15 12.60 5.24 -20.10
CA ASP A 15 13.60 6.31 -20.19
C ASP A 15 13.00 7.57 -20.84
N ARG A 16 12.08 7.41 -21.80
CA ARG A 16 11.30 8.52 -22.40
C ARG A 16 10.32 9.20 -21.43
N GLN A 17 9.92 8.52 -20.35
CA GLN A 17 8.99 9.06 -19.36
C GLN A 17 9.70 9.79 -18.22
N VAL A 18 10.95 9.44 -17.94
CA VAL A 18 11.77 10.10 -16.91
C VAL A 18 11.95 11.57 -17.29
N GLY A 19 11.62 12.47 -16.36
CA GLY A 19 11.76 13.92 -16.57
C GLY A 19 10.72 14.56 -17.51
N ASN A 20 9.77 13.80 -18.07
CA ASN A 20 8.74 14.37 -18.95
C ASN A 20 7.71 15.19 -18.14
N PRO A 21 7.60 16.52 -18.35
CA PRO A 21 6.69 17.37 -17.58
C PRO A 21 5.22 17.05 -17.84
N ALA A 22 4.87 16.51 -19.01
CA ALA A 22 3.51 16.08 -19.30
C ALA A 22 3.10 14.88 -18.43
N ALA A 23 4.02 13.94 -18.19
CA ALA A 23 3.77 12.80 -17.29
C ALA A 23 3.56 13.26 -15.84
N LEU A 24 4.33 14.25 -15.38
CA LEU A 24 4.14 14.85 -14.06
C LEU A 24 2.75 15.51 -13.93
N ARG A 25 2.38 16.38 -14.89
CA ARG A 25 1.07 17.05 -14.88
C ARG A 25 -0.09 16.06 -14.88
N MET A 26 -0.03 15.05 -15.77
CA MET A 26 -1.04 14.00 -15.85
C MET A 26 -1.10 13.19 -14.56
N GLY A 27 0.06 12.83 -14.00
CA GLY A 27 0.13 12.09 -12.73
C GLY A 27 -0.48 12.87 -11.56
N VAL A 28 -0.14 14.16 -11.42
CA VAL A 28 -0.72 15.03 -10.39
C VAL A 28 -2.22 15.19 -10.59
N PHE A 29 -2.68 15.41 -11.81
CA PHE A 29 -4.11 15.56 -12.11
C PHE A 29 -4.92 14.32 -11.70
N TRP A 30 -4.52 13.13 -12.15
CA TRP A 30 -5.20 11.88 -11.78
C TRP A 30 -5.09 11.59 -10.28
N PHE A 31 -3.97 11.94 -9.67
CA PHE A 31 -3.78 11.78 -8.24
C PHE A 31 -4.74 12.65 -7.43
N VAL A 32 -4.85 13.94 -7.76
CA VAL A 32 -5.80 14.88 -7.14
C VAL A 32 -7.23 14.40 -7.37
N LEU A 33 -7.54 13.94 -8.59
CA LEU A 33 -8.86 13.41 -8.91
C LEU A 33 -9.20 12.15 -8.10
N GLY A 34 -8.24 11.24 -7.91
CA GLY A 34 -8.40 10.06 -7.06
C GLY A 34 -8.54 10.41 -5.58
N ALA A 35 -7.80 11.40 -5.09
CA ALA A 35 -7.95 11.92 -3.74
C ALA A 35 -9.33 12.57 -3.52
N ALA A 36 -9.79 13.39 -4.47
CA ALA A 36 -11.14 13.95 -4.43
C ALA A 36 -12.20 12.84 -4.45
N GLY A 37 -11.99 11.78 -5.24
CA GLY A 37 -12.80 10.56 -5.21
C GLY A 37 -12.85 9.91 -3.83
N ALA A 38 -11.71 9.82 -3.13
CA ALA A 38 -11.65 9.23 -1.78
C ALA A 38 -12.43 10.07 -0.77
N PHE A 39 -12.36 11.40 -0.88
CA PHE A 39 -13.16 12.31 -0.07
C PHE A 39 -14.66 12.14 -0.35
N VAL A 40 -15.06 12.11 -1.62
CA VAL A 40 -16.48 11.91 -2.02
C VAL A 40 -16.99 10.55 -1.55
N LEU A 41 -16.17 9.50 -1.63
CA LEU A 41 -16.52 8.16 -1.15
C LEU A 41 -16.70 8.11 0.37
N ALA A 42 -16.01 8.97 1.12
CA ALA A 42 -16.14 9.03 2.58
C ALA A 42 -17.50 9.57 3.04
N LEU A 43 -18.14 10.44 2.27
CA LEU A 43 -19.45 11.01 2.60
C LEU A 43 -20.57 9.95 2.74
N PRO A 44 -20.85 9.10 1.71
CA PRO A 44 -21.88 8.07 1.83
C PRO A 44 -21.53 7.01 2.87
N VAL A 45 -20.24 6.69 3.05
CA VAL A 45 -19.81 5.76 4.11
C VAL A 45 -20.08 6.35 5.49
N SER A 46 -19.80 7.64 5.68
CA SER A 46 -20.09 8.35 6.93
C SER A 46 -21.59 8.38 7.23
N LEU A 47 -22.43 8.64 6.22
CA LEU A 47 -23.89 8.58 6.36
C LEU A 47 -24.39 7.19 6.75
N TRP A 48 -23.79 6.13 6.18
CA TRP A 48 -24.15 4.76 6.52
C TRP A 48 -23.77 4.42 7.97
N VAL A 49 -22.60 4.88 8.44
CA VAL A 49 -22.19 4.73 9.84
C VAL A 49 -23.11 5.51 10.77
N ASP A 50 -23.48 6.74 10.42
CA ASP A 50 -24.41 7.55 11.22
C ASP A 50 -25.78 6.88 11.32
N ALA A 51 -26.29 6.31 10.23
CA ALA A 51 -27.55 5.57 10.25
C ALA A 51 -27.50 4.37 11.22
N LEU A 52 -26.41 3.58 11.18
CA LEU A 52 -26.22 2.46 12.13
C LEU A 52 -26.11 2.94 13.58
N ARG A 53 -25.39 4.05 13.79
CA ARG A 53 -25.24 4.70 15.10
C ARG A 53 -26.59 5.19 15.61
N ALA A 54 -27.36 5.92 14.81
CA ALA A 54 -28.67 6.45 15.16
C ALA A 54 -29.66 5.33 15.50
N ILE A 55 -29.72 4.26 14.69
CA ILE A 55 -30.58 3.08 14.97
C ILE A 55 -30.19 2.39 16.30
N SER A 56 -28.91 2.43 16.67
CA SER A 56 -28.43 1.78 17.90
C SER A 56 -28.59 2.66 19.15
N LEU A 57 -28.53 3.98 19.00
CA LEU A 57 -28.60 4.95 20.10
C LEU A 57 -30.02 5.42 20.39
N ASN A 58 -30.85 5.57 19.35
CA ASN A 58 -32.21 6.09 19.44
C ASN A 58 -33.23 4.97 19.20
N ALA A 59 -34.44 5.13 19.75
CA ALA A 59 -35.50 4.15 19.56
C ALA A 59 -36.07 4.18 18.12
N PRO A 60 -36.60 3.06 17.60
CA PRO A 60 -37.15 2.98 16.25
C PRO A 60 -38.38 3.89 15.99
N SER A 61 -39.00 4.44 17.05
CA SER A 61 -40.22 5.26 16.93
C SER A 61 -39.95 6.68 16.41
N GLY A 62 -38.69 7.14 16.44
CA GLY A 62 -38.32 8.43 15.88
C GLY A 62 -38.25 8.39 14.35
N THR A 63 -38.94 9.31 13.67
CA THR A 63 -38.83 9.54 12.21
C THR A 63 -37.46 10.14 11.85
N HIS A 64 -36.37 9.39 12.07
CA HIS A 64 -35.02 9.79 11.73
C HIS A 64 -34.70 9.34 10.31
N VAL A 65 -35.47 9.83 9.34
CA VAL A 65 -35.14 9.66 7.93
C VAL A 65 -34.12 10.75 7.62
N SER A 66 -32.85 10.40 7.49
CA SER A 66 -31.84 11.35 7.01
C SER A 66 -32.39 11.96 5.71
N GLY A 67 -32.48 13.29 5.61
CA GLY A 67 -33.01 13.98 4.42
C GLY A 67 -32.18 13.78 3.14
N VAL A 68 -31.20 12.86 3.17
CA VAL A 68 -30.34 12.51 2.06
C VAL A 68 -31.04 11.49 1.17
N SER A 69 -31.16 11.81 -0.12
CA SER A 69 -31.78 10.93 -1.09
C SER A 69 -30.91 9.69 -1.35
N VAL A 70 -31.50 8.49 -1.24
CA VAL A 70 -30.82 7.21 -1.52
C VAL A 70 -30.13 7.21 -2.90
N PRO A 71 -30.73 7.71 -3.99
CA PRO A 71 -30.06 7.78 -5.29
C PRO A 71 -28.77 8.62 -5.26
N LEU A 72 -28.72 9.70 -4.49
CA LEU A 72 -27.54 10.55 -4.37
C LEU A 72 -26.41 9.83 -3.61
N VAL A 73 -26.74 9.08 -2.56
CA VAL A 73 -25.77 8.25 -1.81
C VAL A 73 -25.16 7.19 -2.73
N VAL A 74 -26.00 6.46 -3.47
CA VAL A 74 -25.55 5.43 -4.41
C VAL A 74 -24.69 6.03 -5.52
N ALA A 75 -25.12 7.15 -6.12
CA ALA A 75 -24.36 7.85 -7.14
C ALA A 75 -23.00 8.34 -6.60
N GLY A 76 -22.98 8.91 -5.40
CA GLY A 76 -21.75 9.34 -4.72
C GLY A 76 -20.80 8.18 -4.42
N MET A 77 -21.31 7.03 -4.01
CA MET A 77 -20.52 5.82 -3.75
C MET A 77 -19.89 5.27 -5.03
N VAL A 78 -20.67 5.16 -6.11
CA VAL A 78 -20.18 4.72 -7.42
C VAL A 78 -19.14 5.70 -7.97
N ALA A 79 -19.44 7.01 -7.95
CA ALA A 79 -18.53 8.03 -8.42
C ALA A 79 -17.22 8.03 -7.61
N GLY A 80 -17.32 7.99 -6.28
CA GLY A 80 -16.16 7.92 -5.39
C GLY A 80 -15.30 6.69 -5.66
N MET A 81 -15.91 5.50 -5.77
CA MET A 81 -15.20 4.26 -6.10
C MET A 81 -14.47 4.31 -7.45
N LEU A 82 -15.13 4.82 -8.50
CA LEU A 82 -14.53 4.95 -9.84
C LEU A 82 -13.35 5.93 -9.83
N LEU A 83 -13.52 7.08 -9.19
CA LEU A 83 -12.47 8.10 -9.10
C LEU A 83 -11.25 7.59 -8.30
N VAL A 84 -11.47 6.90 -7.18
CA VAL A 84 -10.39 6.28 -6.39
C VAL A 84 -9.70 5.18 -7.18
N GLY A 85 -10.48 4.25 -7.75
CA GLY A 85 -9.99 3.07 -8.44
C GLY A 85 -9.22 3.38 -9.73
N LEU A 86 -9.57 4.47 -10.42
CA LEU A 86 -8.86 4.93 -11.60
C LEU A 86 -7.78 5.96 -11.25
N GLY A 87 -8.11 6.97 -10.47
CA GLY A 87 -7.26 8.13 -10.23
C GLY A 87 -5.99 7.81 -9.45
N LEU A 88 -6.09 7.08 -8.33
CA LEU A 88 -4.90 6.79 -7.52
C LEU A 88 -3.90 5.88 -8.26
N PRO A 89 -4.31 4.75 -8.89
CA PRO A 89 -3.37 3.89 -9.61
C PRO A 89 -2.77 4.55 -10.86
N VAL A 90 -3.58 5.28 -11.65
CA VAL A 90 -3.12 5.98 -12.86
C VAL A 90 -2.18 7.12 -12.47
N GLY A 91 -2.55 7.91 -11.46
CA GLY A 91 -1.69 8.97 -10.92
C GLY A 91 -0.35 8.44 -10.42
N ALA A 92 -0.39 7.38 -9.60
CA ALA A 92 0.82 6.71 -9.10
C ALA A 92 1.70 6.18 -10.24
N HIS A 93 1.09 5.58 -11.28
CA HIS A 93 1.82 5.06 -12.43
C HIS A 93 2.58 6.16 -13.17
N HIS A 94 1.94 7.30 -13.43
CA HIS A 94 2.57 8.44 -14.10
C HIS A 94 3.67 9.08 -13.25
N LEU A 95 3.45 9.22 -11.93
CA LEU A 95 4.44 9.78 -11.00
C LEU A 95 5.66 8.86 -10.83
N ASP A 96 5.45 7.54 -10.78
CA ASP A 96 6.52 6.55 -10.74
C ASP A 96 7.34 6.56 -12.05
N GLY A 97 6.66 6.70 -13.19
CA GLY A 97 7.29 6.86 -14.49
C GLY A 97 8.18 8.11 -14.57
N TYR A 98 7.70 9.24 -14.06
CA TYR A 98 8.44 10.50 -14.02
C TYR A 98 9.72 10.41 -13.16
N ARG A 99 9.65 9.76 -11.99
CA ARG A 99 10.75 9.66 -11.02
C ARG A 99 11.74 8.53 -11.31
N ALA A 100 11.50 7.70 -12.32
CA ALA A 100 12.16 6.41 -12.52
C ALA A 100 12.10 5.46 -11.29
N ALA A 101 11.28 5.78 -10.30
CA ALA A 101 11.17 5.05 -9.05
C ALA A 101 10.28 3.82 -9.24
N ARG A 102 10.57 2.74 -8.48
CA ARG A 102 9.67 1.60 -8.34
C ARG A 102 9.03 1.67 -6.96
N GLY A 103 7.69 1.67 -6.90
CA GLY A 103 6.96 1.42 -5.65
C GLY A 103 6.19 2.60 -5.07
N GLY A 104 5.81 3.61 -5.85
CA GLY A 104 5.00 4.73 -5.36
C GLY A 104 3.54 4.38 -5.04
N GLY A 105 3.06 3.19 -5.44
CA GLY A 105 1.70 2.73 -5.13
C GLY A 105 1.37 2.73 -3.63
N GLY A 106 2.35 2.48 -2.74
CA GLY A 106 2.13 2.54 -1.29
C GLY A 106 1.78 3.95 -0.79
N TRP A 107 2.38 4.99 -1.37
CA TRP A 107 2.08 6.39 -1.04
C TRP A 107 0.70 6.81 -1.50
N ALA A 108 0.27 6.36 -2.68
CA ALA A 108 -1.05 6.68 -3.20
C ALA A 108 -2.17 6.09 -2.33
N LEU A 109 -2.00 4.86 -1.86
CA LEU A 109 -2.94 4.25 -0.92
C LEU A 109 -2.97 5.01 0.42
N ALA A 110 -1.80 5.33 0.98
CA ALA A 110 -1.71 6.05 2.26
C ALA A 110 -2.41 7.41 2.21
N ILE A 111 -2.19 8.17 1.13
CA ILE A 111 -2.82 9.47 0.91
C ILE A 111 -4.32 9.31 0.64
N GLY A 112 -4.73 8.32 -0.16
CA GLY A 112 -6.14 8.01 -0.39
C GLY A 112 -6.88 7.74 0.93
N VAL A 113 -6.29 6.93 1.82
CA VAL A 113 -6.86 6.66 3.15
C VAL A 113 -6.86 7.92 4.04
N ALA A 114 -5.83 8.76 3.98
CA ALA A 114 -5.80 10.02 4.73
C ALA A 114 -6.93 10.97 4.30
N VAL A 115 -7.13 11.11 3.00
CA VAL A 115 -8.17 11.98 2.43
C VAL A 115 -9.56 11.41 2.69
N PHE A 116 -9.71 10.09 2.64
CA PHE A 116 -10.93 9.41 3.08
C PHE A 116 -11.21 9.67 4.56
N ALA A 117 -10.20 9.55 5.44
CA ALA A 117 -10.31 9.87 6.86
C ALA A 117 -10.77 11.31 7.11
N LEU A 118 -10.20 12.26 6.35
CA LEU A 118 -10.61 13.67 6.39
C LEU A 118 -12.08 13.84 5.98
N GLY A 119 -12.53 13.15 4.93
CA GLY A 119 -13.93 13.16 4.53
C GLY A 119 -14.87 12.62 5.60
N VAL A 120 -14.49 11.51 6.26
CA VAL A 120 -15.27 10.96 7.39
C VAL A 120 -15.30 11.96 8.56
N ALA A 121 -14.17 12.58 8.90
CA ALA A 121 -14.08 13.56 9.99
C ALA A 121 -14.89 14.84 9.73
N VAL A 122 -15.00 15.27 8.47
CA VAL A 122 -15.84 16.42 8.09
C VAL A 122 -17.31 16.02 8.17
N ALA A 123 -17.68 14.86 7.61
CA ALA A 123 -19.04 14.37 7.60
C ALA A 123 -19.57 14.03 9.00
N SER A 124 -18.72 13.56 9.93
CA SER A 124 -19.11 13.23 11.30
C SER A 124 -19.60 14.43 12.13
N ARG A 125 -19.25 15.65 11.73
CA ARG A 125 -19.76 16.88 12.37
C ARG A 125 -21.24 17.14 12.12
N GLY A 126 -21.82 16.50 11.10
CA GLY A 126 -23.24 16.60 10.77
C GLY A 126 -24.06 15.40 11.20
N TRP A 127 -23.48 14.50 12.00
CA TRP A 127 -24.18 13.32 12.50
C TRP A 127 -25.32 13.69 13.45
N VAL A 128 -26.35 12.84 13.47
CA VAL A 128 -27.52 13.08 14.31
C VAL A 128 -27.15 12.99 15.79
N GLU A 129 -27.57 13.96 16.59
CA GLU A 129 -27.36 13.93 18.04
C GLU A 129 -28.26 12.86 18.69
N ALA A 130 -27.81 12.29 19.81
CA ALA A 130 -28.63 11.35 20.56
C ALA A 130 -29.73 12.12 21.31
N ASP A 131 -30.96 11.60 21.31
CA ASP A 131 -32.11 12.26 21.96
C ASP A 131 -31.87 12.50 23.46
N ARG A 132 -31.20 11.55 24.11
CA ARG A 132 -30.72 11.65 25.49
C ARG A 132 -29.44 10.85 25.67
N VAL A 133 -28.37 11.51 26.10
CA VAL A 133 -27.09 10.85 26.34
C VAL A 133 -27.23 9.81 27.47
N GLY A 134 -26.84 8.57 27.20
CA GLY A 134 -26.80 7.49 28.17
C GLY A 134 -28.11 6.71 28.34
N TRP A 135 -29.17 7.05 27.61
CA TRP A 135 -30.49 6.41 27.74
C TRP A 135 -31.13 6.18 26.37
N VAL A 136 -31.78 5.03 26.18
CA VAL A 136 -32.68 4.81 25.05
C VAL A 136 -34.06 5.31 25.47
N VAL A 137 -34.57 6.34 24.78
CA VAL A 137 -35.91 6.90 25.04
C VAL A 137 -36.89 6.26 24.06
N THR A 138 -37.83 5.46 24.57
CA THR A 138 -38.96 4.94 23.78
C THR A 138 -40.24 5.64 24.24
N ASP A 139 -41.24 5.74 23.35
CA ASP A 139 -42.52 6.37 23.70
C ASP A 139 -43.41 5.49 24.62
N TYR A 140 -43.06 4.21 24.76
CA TYR A 140 -43.92 3.18 25.35
C TYR A 140 -43.33 2.46 26.58
N GLU A 141 -42.02 2.51 26.78
CA GLU A 141 -41.32 1.80 27.86
C GLU A 141 -40.50 2.80 28.70
N PRO A 142 -40.23 2.48 29.99
CA PRO A 142 -39.30 3.27 30.78
C PRO A 142 -37.94 3.34 30.08
N PRO A 143 -37.21 4.47 30.18
CA PRO A 143 -35.93 4.63 29.51
C PRO A 143 -34.91 3.63 30.05
N ASP A 144 -34.25 2.91 29.14
CA ASP A 144 -33.22 1.93 29.47
C ASP A 144 -31.82 2.55 29.35
N PRO A 145 -30.90 2.28 30.31
CA PRO A 145 -29.55 2.81 30.26
C PRO A 145 -28.76 2.18 29.11
N TRP A 146 -27.87 2.96 28.49
CA TRP A 146 -27.01 2.46 27.43
C TRP A 146 -26.06 1.35 27.92
N GLY A 147 -25.94 0.30 27.11
CA GLY A 147 -24.88 -0.69 27.23
C GLY A 147 -23.53 -0.18 26.73
N TRP A 148 -22.47 -0.96 26.96
CA TRP A 148 -21.11 -0.65 26.53
C TRP A 148 -20.99 -0.40 25.01
N GLY A 149 -21.72 -1.15 24.19
CA GLY A 149 -21.70 -1.00 22.73
C GLY A 149 -22.22 0.36 22.26
N GLN A 150 -23.26 0.89 22.90
CA GLN A 150 -23.82 2.21 22.61
C GLN A 150 -22.86 3.33 23.00
N TRP A 151 -22.16 3.20 24.14
CA TRP A 151 -21.08 4.14 24.49
C TRP A 151 -19.96 4.19 23.46
N ILE A 152 -19.57 3.03 22.90
CA ILE A 152 -18.58 2.98 21.81
C ILE A 152 -19.12 3.69 20.58
N LEU A 153 -20.37 3.42 20.17
CA LEU A 153 -20.98 4.07 19.00
C LEU A 153 -21.20 5.57 19.20
N TYR A 154 -21.50 6.00 20.42
CA TYR A 154 -21.65 7.42 20.75
C TYR A 154 -20.39 8.22 20.41
N HIS A 155 -19.21 7.67 20.71
CA HIS A 155 -17.91 8.28 20.40
C HIS A 155 -17.34 7.92 19.02
N ALA A 156 -18.14 7.37 18.11
CA ALA A 156 -17.69 6.99 16.77
C ALA A 156 -17.19 8.17 15.94
N ASP A 157 -17.67 9.37 16.23
CA ASP A 157 -17.21 10.61 15.61
C ASP A 157 -15.72 10.89 15.90
N LEU A 158 -15.21 10.41 17.04
CA LEU A 158 -13.81 10.55 17.46
C LEU A 158 -12.96 9.35 17.04
N TRP A 159 -13.37 8.13 17.40
CA TRP A 159 -12.50 6.97 17.20
C TRP A 159 -12.43 6.52 15.74
N LEU A 160 -13.48 6.69 14.93
CA LEU A 160 -13.48 6.24 13.54
C LEU A 160 -12.49 7.04 12.69
N PRO A 161 -12.50 8.39 12.67
CA PRO A 161 -11.45 9.16 12.02
C PRO A 161 -10.06 8.86 12.59
N GLY A 162 -9.95 8.69 13.92
CA GLY A 162 -8.69 8.36 14.59
C GLY A 162 -8.07 7.05 14.08
N LEU A 163 -8.87 5.99 13.95
CA LEU A 163 -8.43 4.70 13.40
C LEU A 163 -8.00 4.83 11.94
N LEU A 164 -8.72 5.60 11.13
CA LEU A 164 -8.37 5.82 9.72
C LEU A 164 -7.05 6.61 9.58
N VAL A 165 -6.82 7.61 10.44
CA VAL A 165 -5.54 8.32 10.50
C VAL A 165 -4.41 7.37 10.92
N MET A 166 -4.63 6.54 11.94
CA MET A 166 -3.66 5.53 12.37
C MET A 166 -3.34 4.54 11.24
N LEU A 167 -4.36 4.09 10.51
CA LEU A 167 -4.20 3.23 9.34
C LEU A 167 -3.38 3.92 8.24
N SER A 168 -3.65 5.19 7.96
CA SER A 168 -2.87 5.98 7.01
C SER A 168 -1.39 6.07 7.45
N MET A 169 -1.12 6.34 8.73
CA MET A 169 0.25 6.36 9.27
C MET A 169 0.94 4.99 9.12
N LEU A 170 0.24 3.89 9.38
CA LEU A 170 0.77 2.54 9.19
C LEU A 170 1.11 2.26 7.73
N LEU A 171 0.28 2.74 6.80
CA LEU A 171 0.52 2.65 5.36
C LEU A 171 1.73 3.50 4.93
N VAL A 172 1.87 4.72 5.44
CA VAL A 172 3.07 5.55 5.23
C VAL A 172 4.31 4.82 5.73
N TRP A 173 4.26 4.27 6.95
CA TRP A 173 5.38 3.52 7.51
C TRP A 173 5.75 2.30 6.65
N SER A 174 4.75 1.54 6.20
CA SER A 174 4.92 0.41 5.29
C SER A 174 5.55 0.84 3.95
N ALA A 175 5.08 1.95 3.37
CA ALA A 175 5.62 2.52 2.13
C ALA A 175 7.10 2.92 2.30
N VAL A 176 7.44 3.63 3.38
CA VAL A 176 8.81 4.02 3.72
C VAL A 176 9.70 2.78 3.90
N ARG A 177 9.23 1.77 4.63
CA ARG A 177 9.99 0.53 4.85
C ARG A 177 10.26 -0.20 3.54
N THR A 178 9.26 -0.26 2.66
CA THR A 178 9.37 -0.90 1.35
C THR A 178 10.33 -0.15 0.44
N GLN A 179 10.29 1.19 0.48
CA GLN A 179 11.21 2.04 -0.27
C GLN A 179 12.65 1.88 0.22
N ARG A 180 12.88 1.86 1.53
CA ARG A 180 14.21 1.62 2.12
C ARG A 180 14.78 0.26 1.73
N ARG A 181 13.96 -0.80 1.80
CA ARG A 181 14.36 -2.15 1.35
C ARG A 181 14.72 -2.17 -0.13
N SER A 182 13.91 -1.51 -0.96
CA SER A 182 14.15 -1.44 -2.41
C SER A 182 15.44 -0.67 -2.74
N ALA A 183 15.71 0.42 -2.02
CA ALA A 183 16.95 1.18 -2.15
C ALA A 183 18.18 0.36 -1.73
N ALA A 184 18.09 -0.37 -0.61
CA ALA A 184 19.18 -1.25 -0.17
C ALA A 184 19.46 -2.36 -1.19
N SER A 185 18.42 -3.01 -1.72
CA SER A 185 18.59 -4.04 -2.76
C SER A 185 19.15 -3.48 -4.07
N ALA A 186 18.82 -2.23 -4.43
CA ALA A 186 19.40 -1.56 -5.59
C ALA A 186 20.90 -1.30 -5.37
N ALA A 187 21.29 -0.77 -4.21
CA ALA A 187 22.69 -0.54 -3.86
C ALA A 187 23.52 -1.83 -3.88
N THR A 188 22.99 -2.94 -3.36
CA THR A 188 23.67 -4.24 -3.42
C THR A 188 23.84 -4.73 -4.86
N ARG A 189 22.84 -4.55 -5.72
CA ARG A 189 22.94 -4.92 -7.15
C ARG A 189 23.99 -4.09 -7.88
N ASP A 190 24.00 -2.79 -7.65
CA ASP A 190 24.95 -1.89 -8.29
C ASP A 190 26.38 -2.21 -7.85
N ARG A 191 26.57 -2.52 -6.55
CA ARG A 191 27.86 -2.99 -6.02
C ARG A 191 28.34 -4.27 -6.70
N LEU A 192 27.48 -5.28 -6.84
CA LEU A 192 27.82 -6.55 -7.51
C LEU A 192 28.12 -6.37 -9.00
N LEU A 193 27.44 -5.44 -9.67
CA LEU A 193 27.69 -5.12 -11.08
C LEU A 193 29.04 -4.40 -11.26
N ILE A 194 29.39 -3.47 -10.35
CA ILE A 194 30.65 -2.71 -10.39
C ILE A 194 31.84 -3.61 -10.04
N GLU A 195 31.72 -4.47 -9.03
CA GLU A 195 32.80 -5.36 -8.59
C GLU A 195 33.14 -6.46 -9.63
N GLY A 196 32.45 -6.51 -10.78
CA GLY A 196 32.80 -7.40 -11.89
C GLY A 196 32.69 -8.88 -11.55
N LEU A 197 32.11 -9.21 -10.40
CA LEU A 197 31.75 -10.56 -9.99
C LEU A 197 30.62 -11.02 -10.89
N ARG A 198 31.00 -11.46 -12.11
CA ARG A 198 30.24 -12.46 -12.87
C ARG A 198 30.22 -13.71 -12.02
N THR A 199 29.37 -13.73 -11.01
CA THR A 199 29.10 -14.94 -10.26
C THR A 199 28.45 -15.89 -11.26
N THR A 200 29.15 -16.96 -11.62
CA THR A 200 28.56 -18.13 -12.27
C THR A 200 27.69 -18.80 -11.22
N GLY A 201 26.56 -18.18 -10.91
CA GLY A 201 25.53 -18.76 -10.07
C GLY A 201 24.80 -19.80 -10.89
N THR A 202 25.09 -21.07 -10.66
CA THR A 202 24.27 -22.16 -11.16
C THR A 202 22.88 -21.98 -10.54
N ILE A 203 21.88 -21.60 -11.36
CA ILE A 203 20.49 -21.45 -10.92
C ILE A 203 19.99 -22.85 -10.58
N SER A 204 20.17 -23.27 -9.33
CA SER A 204 19.91 -24.65 -8.92
C SER A 204 18.43 -24.94 -8.71
N GLU A 205 17.58 -23.91 -8.62
CA GLU A 205 16.14 -24.11 -8.46
C GLU A 205 15.36 -22.90 -8.98
N LEU A 206 14.65 -23.10 -10.10
CA LEU A 206 13.70 -22.14 -10.63
C LEU A 206 12.29 -22.60 -10.19
N ARG A 207 11.82 -22.15 -9.02
CA ARG A 207 10.43 -22.42 -8.61
C ARG A 207 9.51 -21.43 -9.32
N ILE A 208 8.91 -21.88 -10.41
CA ILE A 208 7.82 -21.19 -11.07
C ILE A 208 6.56 -21.48 -10.25
N HIS A 209 6.11 -20.49 -9.48
CA HIS A 209 4.82 -20.58 -8.80
C HIS A 209 3.72 -20.19 -9.79
N PHE A 210 3.00 -21.19 -10.29
CA PHE A 210 1.74 -20.97 -11.00
C PHE A 210 0.66 -20.70 -9.95
N LEU A 211 0.35 -19.43 -9.69
CA LEU A 211 -0.94 -19.11 -9.10
C LEU A 211 -1.95 -19.07 -10.23
N ASP A 212 -2.72 -20.15 -10.34
CA ASP A 212 -3.87 -20.21 -11.23
C ASP A 212 -4.99 -19.35 -10.64
N GLY A 213 -4.95 -18.06 -10.98
CA GLY A 213 -5.98 -17.11 -10.60
C GLY A 213 -7.14 -17.21 -11.59
N THR A 214 -8.26 -17.77 -11.16
CA THR A 214 -9.48 -18.04 -11.94
C THR A 214 -10.18 -16.80 -12.52
N PHE A 215 -9.55 -15.61 -12.44
CA PHE A 215 -10.06 -14.37 -13.02
C PHE A 215 -8.93 -13.53 -13.61
N GLY A 216 -8.54 -13.85 -14.85
CA GLY A 216 -8.05 -12.88 -15.86
C GLY A 216 -6.72 -12.15 -15.65
N ALA A 217 -6.03 -12.30 -14.51
CA ALA A 217 -4.74 -11.64 -14.27
C ALA A 217 -3.66 -12.66 -13.91
N CYS A 218 -2.96 -13.18 -14.92
CA CYS A 218 -1.73 -13.96 -14.70
C CYS A 218 -0.67 -13.05 -14.05
N ARG A 219 -0.44 -13.26 -12.75
CA ARG A 219 0.62 -12.59 -12.00
C ARG A 219 1.85 -13.49 -11.97
N TRP A 220 2.83 -13.16 -12.79
CA TRP A 220 4.08 -13.91 -12.88
C TRP A 220 5.01 -13.48 -11.74
N GLY A 221 5.23 -14.38 -10.78
CA GLY A 221 6.23 -14.22 -9.73
C GLY A 221 7.39 -15.18 -9.97
N ILE A 222 8.61 -14.65 -10.12
CA ILE A 222 9.83 -15.46 -10.15
C ILE A 222 10.55 -15.25 -8.83
N THR A 223 10.70 -16.31 -8.06
CA THR A 223 11.54 -16.32 -6.86
C THR A 223 12.74 -17.20 -7.15
N SER A 224 13.94 -16.61 -7.29
CA SER A 224 15.18 -17.37 -7.46
C SER A 224 15.89 -17.49 -6.12
N ALA A 225 16.16 -18.73 -5.70
CA ALA A 225 17.09 -18.99 -4.61
C ALA A 225 18.49 -19.16 -5.24
N VAL A 226 19.42 -18.27 -4.90
CA VAL A 226 20.82 -18.39 -5.33
C VAL A 226 21.56 -19.12 -4.22
N ARG A 227 21.97 -20.37 -4.48
CA ARG A 227 22.85 -21.11 -3.57
C ARG A 227 24.29 -20.75 -3.91
N GLU A 228 24.95 -20.03 -3.01
CA GLU A 228 26.35 -19.67 -3.16
C GLU A 228 27.21 -20.94 -3.02
N GLN A 229 27.81 -21.38 -4.11
CA GLN A 229 28.71 -22.52 -4.11
C GLN A 229 30.06 -22.04 -3.54
N SER A 230 30.18 -22.05 -2.22
CA SER A 230 31.46 -21.89 -1.53
C SER A 230 32.45 -22.89 -2.12
N ARG A 231 33.40 -22.39 -2.92
CA ARG A 231 34.57 -23.16 -3.35
C ARG A 231 35.37 -23.48 -2.10
N SER A 232 35.04 -24.61 -1.48
CA SER A 232 35.95 -25.37 -0.64
C SER A 232 37.17 -25.73 -1.51
N SER A 233 38.17 -24.86 -1.52
CA SER A 233 39.51 -25.15 -1.98
C SER A 233 40.17 -26.15 -1.00
N ALA A 234 39.70 -27.40 -1.03
CA ALA A 234 40.38 -28.54 -0.45
C ALA A 234 41.38 -29.08 -1.49
N GLY A 235 42.38 -28.27 -1.80
CA GLY A 235 43.55 -28.63 -2.62
C GLY A 235 44.80 -28.35 -1.82
N ARG A 236 44.95 -29.01 -0.66
CA ARG A 236 46.11 -28.90 0.22
C ARG A 236 47.26 -29.67 -0.45
N GLY A 237 48.03 -28.96 -1.28
CA GLY A 237 49.28 -29.44 -1.85
C GLY A 237 50.27 -29.76 -0.74
N ALA A 238 50.83 -30.96 -0.80
CA ALA A 238 51.89 -31.41 0.08
C ALA A 238 53.16 -30.57 -0.13
N PRO A 239 53.81 -30.07 0.94
CA PRO A 239 55.12 -29.44 0.81
C PRO A 239 56.18 -30.51 0.53
N ARG A 240 56.77 -30.45 -0.67
CA ARG A 240 58.03 -31.13 -1.00
C ARG A 240 59.14 -30.53 -0.14
N ALA A 241 59.83 -31.40 0.58
CA ALA A 241 61.08 -31.09 1.28
C ALA A 241 62.18 -30.68 0.29
N PRO A 242 63.03 -29.72 0.66
CA PRO A 242 64.43 -29.72 0.27
C PRO A 242 65.30 -30.07 1.48
N GLY A 243 66.16 -31.07 1.30
CA GLY A 243 67.18 -31.45 2.26
C GLY A 243 68.42 -30.57 2.22
N GLY A 244 69.26 -30.75 3.25
CA GLY A 244 70.64 -30.25 3.35
C GLY A 244 70.73 -28.79 3.80
N SER A 245 71.66 -28.36 4.65
CA SER A 245 72.83 -29.01 5.24
C SER A 245 73.42 -28.10 6.32
N SER A 246 73.91 -28.69 7.42
CA SER A 246 75.18 -28.40 8.10
C SER A 246 75.65 -26.94 8.29
N GLY A 247 75.86 -26.55 9.55
CA GLY A 247 76.62 -25.35 9.91
C GLY A 247 76.71 -25.15 11.43
N ALA A 248 77.83 -25.60 12.01
CA ALA A 248 78.24 -25.42 13.40
C ALA A 248 78.84 -24.01 13.66
N PHE A 249 79.26 -23.78 14.91
CA PHE A 249 79.93 -22.59 15.52
C PHE A 249 78.98 -21.47 15.98
N GLY A 250 79.05 -20.92 17.19
CA GLY A 250 80.01 -21.06 18.29
C GLY A 250 80.36 -19.66 18.84
N MET A 251 79.82 -19.32 20.02
CA MET A 251 80.32 -18.47 21.12
C MET A 251 79.16 -17.80 21.86
#